data_AF-A0A817ACU4-F1
#
_entry.id   AF-A0A817ACU4-F1
#
_cell.length_a   1.000
_cell.length_b   1.000
_cell.length_c   1.000
_cell.angle_alpha   90.00
_cell.angle_beta   90.00
_cell.angle_gamma   90.00
#
_symmetry.space_group_name_H-M   'P 1'
#
loop_
_entity.id
_entity.type
_entity.pdbx_description
1 polymer ?
#
loop_
_entity_poly.entity_id
_entity_poly.type
_entity_poly.pdbx_seq_one_letter_code
_entity_poly.pdbx_strand_id
1 'polypeptide(L)'
;KSGRCSSVVEASLLRYWEARNVKPVGVTVGIKCHTGFTKISKWIKANQQKNLEKKIVTEILPAKKFHKAEEYHQHYLSKGGKSGHAQSPSKSCKDPISCFG
;
A
#
# COMPACT_ATOMS: atom_id res chain seq x y z
N LYS A 1 -13.98 -16.64 19.30
CA LYS A 1 -14.49 -16.14 17.99
C LYS A 1 -13.44 -15.18 17.38
N SER A 2 -12.46 -15.66 16.61
CA SER A 2 -11.32 -14.84 16.14
C SER A 2 -10.98 -15.01 14.64
N GLY A 3 -11.90 -15.56 13.85
CA GLY A 3 -11.63 -15.95 12.46
C GLY A 3 -11.76 -14.86 11.39
N ARG A 4 -12.05 -13.59 11.73
CA ARG A 4 -12.34 -12.55 10.72
C ARG A 4 -11.20 -11.57 10.46
N CYS A 5 -10.14 -11.58 11.27
CA CYS A 5 -9.07 -10.57 11.20
C CYS A 5 -7.93 -10.92 10.21
N SER A 6 -7.78 -12.19 9.84
CA SER A 6 -6.66 -12.62 8.96
C SER A 6 -6.86 -12.19 7.51
N SER A 7 -8.07 -12.34 6.96
CA SER A 7 -8.34 -12.12 5.53
C SER A 7 -8.29 -10.65 5.10
N VAL A 8 -8.67 -9.71 5.97
CA VAL A 8 -8.68 -8.28 5.63
C VAL A 8 -7.25 -7.72 5.55
N VAL A 9 -6.38 -8.13 6.48
CA VAL A 9 -4.97 -7.70 6.49
C VAL A 9 -4.22 -8.31 5.32
N GLU A 10 -4.48 -9.59 5.04
CA GLU A 10 -3.92 -10.29 3.89
C GLU A 10 -4.33 -9.62 2.56
N ALA A 11 -5.62 -9.38 2.34
CA ALA A 11 -6.12 -8.70 1.15
C ALA A 11 -5.53 -7.28 0.99
N SER A 12 -5.35 -6.55 2.10
CA SER A 12 -4.75 -5.22 2.08
C SER A 12 -3.28 -5.25 1.66
N LEU A 13 -2.51 -6.23 2.15
CA LEU A 13 -1.11 -6.40 1.80
C LEU A 13 -0.93 -6.91 0.37
N LEU A 14 -1.80 -7.81 -0.11
CA LEU A 14 -1.79 -8.26 -1.51
C LEU A 14 -2.06 -7.10 -2.47
N ARG A 15 -3.09 -6.29 -2.20
CA ARG A 15 -3.39 -5.09 -3.00
C ARG A 15 -2.24 -4.09 -3.01
N TYR A 16 -1.51 -3.97 -1.89
CA TYR A 16 -0.30 -3.15 -1.84
C TYR A 16 0.79 -3.65 -2.80
N TRP A 17 1.01 -4.96 -2.89
CA TRP A 17 1.99 -5.54 -3.81
C TRP A 17 1.58 -5.41 -5.28
N GLU A 18 0.30 -5.59 -5.60
CA GLU A 18 -0.24 -5.37 -6.95
C GLU A 18 -0.01 -3.92 -7.41
N ALA A 19 -0.34 -2.94 -6.57
CA ALA A 19 -0.14 -1.53 -6.89
C ALA A 19 1.34 -1.14 -7.05
N ARG A 20 2.25 -1.78 -6.30
CA ARG A 20 3.70 -1.48 -6.35
C ARG A 20 4.37 -2.03 -7.60
N ASN A 21 3.93 -3.18 -8.12
CA ASN A 21 4.47 -3.74 -9.37
C ASN A 21 4.17 -2.86 -10.59
N VAL A 22 3.24 -1.90 -10.49
CA VAL A 22 2.85 -1.01 -11.59
C VAL A 22 3.72 0.25 -11.68
N LYS A 23 4.49 0.62 -10.64
CA LYS A 23 5.31 1.85 -10.65
C LYS A 23 6.67 1.68 -9.96
N PRO A 24 7.80 1.95 -10.65
CA PRO A 24 9.12 1.98 -10.02
C PRO A 24 9.23 3.23 -9.14
N VAL A 25 8.63 3.22 -7.95
CA VAL A 25 8.81 4.29 -6.99
C VAL A 25 10.19 4.08 -6.35
N GLY A 26 11.15 4.92 -6.72
CA GLY A 26 12.55 4.91 -6.28
C GLY A 26 12.79 5.24 -4.80
N VAL A 27 11.80 5.01 -3.93
CA VAL A 27 11.93 5.23 -2.49
C VAL A 27 11.66 3.89 -1.78
N THR A 28 12.57 3.50 -0.90
CA THR A 28 12.45 2.35 0.00
C THR A 28 11.33 2.57 1.01
N VAL A 29 10.08 2.45 0.57
CA VAL A 29 8.92 2.49 1.47
C VAL A 29 8.86 1.17 2.24
N GLY A 30 9.26 1.20 3.51
CA GLY A 30 9.08 0.09 4.45
C GLY A 30 7.62 -0.06 4.89
N ILE A 31 7.17 -1.28 5.09
CA ILE A 31 5.84 -1.60 5.64
C ILE A 31 5.93 -1.46 7.17
N LYS A 32 5.12 -0.56 7.73
CA LYS A 32 5.00 -0.37 9.18
C LYS A 32 3.81 -1.18 9.70
N CYS A 33 4.07 -2.14 10.58
CA CYS A 33 3.04 -3.02 11.13
C CYS A 33 2.76 -2.72 12.61
N HIS A 34 1.48 -2.76 12.99
CA HIS A 34 1.09 -2.82 14.40
C HIS A 34 1.52 -4.16 15.01
N THR A 35 1.76 -4.18 16.34
CA THR A 35 2.15 -5.38 17.09
C THR A 35 1.08 -6.47 16.86
N GLY A 36 1.49 -7.59 16.27
CA GLY A 36 0.62 -8.73 15.93
C GLY A 36 0.67 -9.16 14.46
N PHE A 37 0.89 -8.23 13.52
CA PHE A 37 0.80 -8.52 12.07
C PHE A 37 2.14 -8.76 11.37
N THR A 38 3.25 -8.75 12.11
CA THR A 38 4.60 -8.91 11.56
C THR A 38 4.84 -10.30 10.96
N LYS A 39 4.30 -11.36 11.59
CA LYS A 39 4.41 -12.75 11.09
C LYS A 39 3.70 -12.91 9.73
N ILE A 40 2.46 -12.45 9.64
CA ILE A 40 1.65 -12.49 8.41
C ILE A 40 2.33 -11.69 7.30
N SER A 41 2.80 -10.49 7.61
CA SER A 41 3.47 -9.62 6.63
C SER A 41 4.75 -10.26 6.06
N LYS A 42 5.53 -10.95 6.90
CA LYS A 42 6.72 -11.70 6.47
C LYS A 42 6.36 -12.87 5.55
N TRP A 43 5.31 -13.62 5.88
CA TRP A 43 4.84 -14.74 5.07
C TRP A 43 4.35 -14.28 3.68
N ILE A 44 3.55 -13.21 3.62
CA ILE A 44 3.07 -12.64 2.35
C ILE A 44 4.25 -12.13 1.51
N LYS A 45 5.21 -11.42 2.12
CA LYS A 45 6.42 -10.97 1.43
C LYS A 45 7.20 -12.15 0.82
N ALA A 46 7.35 -13.25 1.56
CA ALA A 46 8.05 -14.44 1.09
C ALA A 46 7.33 -15.13 -0.08
N ASN A 47 6.00 -15.17 -0.06
CA ASN A 47 5.22 -15.70 -1.19
C ASN A 47 5.30 -14.79 -2.41
N GLN A 48 5.20 -13.47 -2.24
CA GLN A 48 5.31 -12.53 -3.35
C GLN A 48 6.68 -12.57 -4.02
N GLN A 49 7.75 -12.79 -3.23
CA GLN A 49 9.11 -12.93 -3.76
C GLN A 49 9.24 -14.07 -4.78
N LYS A 50 8.46 -15.15 -4.66
CA LYS A 50 8.51 -16.28 -5.60
C LYS A 50 8.07 -15.88 -7.01
N ASN A 51 7.21 -14.86 -7.12
CA ASN A 51 6.68 -14.36 -8.39
C ASN A 51 7.55 -13.25 -9.00
N LEU A 52 8.64 -12.84 -8.33
CA LEU A 52 9.49 -11.74 -8.75
C LEU A 52 10.94 -12.20 -8.86
N GLU A 53 11.55 -11.98 -10.03
CA GLU A 53 12.97 -12.27 -10.25
C GLU A 53 13.88 -11.40 -9.37
N LYS A 54 13.47 -10.13 -9.14
CA LYS A 54 14.22 -9.17 -8.34
C LYS A 54 13.89 -9.32 -6.85
N LYS A 55 14.92 -9.21 -6.00
CA LYS A 55 14.76 -9.27 -4.55
C LYS A 55 13.98 -8.07 -4.01
N ILE A 56 12.97 -8.34 -3.19
CA ILE A 56 12.16 -7.35 -2.49
C ILE A 56 12.96 -6.76 -1.31
N VAL A 57 13.38 -5.50 -1.45
CA VAL A 57 14.12 -4.73 -0.44
C VAL A 57 13.25 -4.11 0.64
N THR A 58 11.92 -4.19 0.54
CA THR A 58 10.97 -3.61 1.51
C THR A 58 11.16 -4.16 2.92
N GLU A 59 11.47 -3.29 3.87
CA GLU A 59 11.61 -3.65 5.30
C GLU A 59 10.25 -3.72 6.00
N ILE A 60 10.11 -4.62 6.98
CA ILE A 60 8.92 -4.73 7.84
C ILE A 60 9.33 -4.28 9.24
N LEU A 61 8.90 -3.08 9.62
CA LEU A 61 9.27 -2.43 10.88
C LEU A 61 8.04 -2.24 11.79
N PRO A 62 8.22 -2.14 13.11
CA PRO A 62 7.14 -1.77 14.01
C PRO A 62 6.63 -0.35 13.67
N ALA A 63 5.31 -0.15 13.75
CA ALA A 63 4.71 1.15 13.54
C ALA A 63 5.17 2.16 14.60
N LYS A 64 5.70 3.30 14.14
CA LYS A 64 6.02 4.47 14.97
C LYS A 64 4.83 5.43 15.02
N LYS A 65 4.89 6.46 15.88
CA LYS A 65 3.91 7.54 15.94
C LYS A 65 3.64 8.10 14.54
N PHE A 66 2.37 8.13 14.14
CA PHE A 66 1.93 8.66 12.85
C PHE A 66 1.65 10.15 12.99
N HIS A 67 2.40 10.98 12.26
CA HIS A 67 2.16 12.41 12.15
C HIS A 67 1.33 12.65 10.88
N LYS A 68 0.11 13.18 11.05
CA LYS A 68 -0.79 13.48 9.93
C LYS A 68 -0.18 14.62 9.09
N ALA A 69 -0.12 14.43 7.77
CA ALA A 69 0.25 15.48 6.84
C ALA A 69 -0.85 16.54 6.70
N GLU A 70 -0.50 17.73 6.22
CA GLU A 70 -1.42 18.85 6.02
C GLU A 70 -2.65 18.50 5.18
N GLU A 71 -3.74 19.24 5.37
CA GLU A 71 -5.04 18.92 4.76
C GLU A 71 -5.02 18.93 3.22
N TYR A 72 -4.20 19.79 2.62
CA TYR A 72 -4.08 19.86 1.16
C TYR A 72 -3.48 18.58 0.56
N HIS A 73 -2.64 17.85 1.30
CA HIS A 73 -2.10 16.55 0.88
C HIS A 73 -3.14 15.42 0.94
N GLN A 74 -4.14 15.55 1.80
CA GLN A 74 -5.17 14.52 1.96
C GLN A 74 -6.10 14.52 0.74
N HIS A 75 -6.35 13.34 0.18
CA HIS A 75 -7.21 13.14 -0.99
C HIS A 75 -6.80 13.95 -2.23
N TYR A 76 -5.52 14.29 -2.38
CA TYR A 76 -5.00 15.15 -3.45
C TYR A 76 -5.47 14.76 -4.87
N LEU A 77 -5.38 13.48 -5.24
CA LEU A 77 -5.81 13.01 -6.57
C LEU A 77 -7.33 13.08 -6.77
N SER A 78 -8.12 12.88 -5.71
CA SER A 78 -9.58 13.02 -5.78
C SER A 78 -10.02 14.48 -5.82
N LYS A 79 -9.18 15.42 -5.37
CA LYS A 79 -9.39 16.86 -5.47
C LYS A 79 -9.01 17.45 -6.84
N GLY A 80 -8.49 16.65 -7.77
CA GLY A 80 -8.09 17.10 -9.12
C GLY A 80 -6.60 17.02 -9.42
N GLY A 81 -5.76 16.73 -8.42
CA GLY A 81 -4.31 16.67 -8.61
C GLY A 81 -3.73 17.96 -9.23
N LYS A 82 -2.68 17.81 -10.04
CA LYS A 82 -1.97 18.89 -10.73
C LYS A 82 -2.68 19.33 -12.02
N SER A 83 -3.35 18.39 -12.69
CA SER A 83 -3.99 18.62 -14.00
C SER A 83 -5.44 19.10 -13.90
N GLY A 84 -6.03 19.10 -12.69
CA GLY A 84 -7.44 19.43 -12.49
C GLY A 84 -8.40 18.26 -12.74
N HIS A 85 -7.90 17.10 -13.19
CA HIS A 85 -8.71 15.90 -13.43
C HIS A 85 -8.79 15.02 -12.17
N ALA A 86 -9.95 15.01 -11.52
CA ALA A 86 -10.18 14.21 -10.32
C ALA A 86 -10.21 12.71 -10.63
N GLN A 87 -9.47 11.92 -9.84
CA GLN A 87 -9.50 10.46 -9.91
C GLN A 87 -10.45 9.88 -8.87
N SER A 88 -11.27 8.92 -9.31
CA SER A 88 -12.34 8.32 -8.50
C SER A 88 -11.78 7.54 -7.30
N PRO A 89 -12.16 7.88 -6.05
CA PRO A 89 -11.81 7.10 -4.86
C PRO A 89 -12.78 5.94 -4.60
N SER A 90 -13.75 5.71 -5.49
CA SER A 90 -14.79 4.70 -5.32
C SER A 90 -14.19 3.32 -5.10
N LYS A 91 -14.80 2.55 -4.18
CA LYS A 91 -14.41 1.16 -3.96
C LYS A 91 -14.50 0.40 -5.29
N SER A 92 -13.55 -0.49 -5.54
CA SER A 92 -13.45 -1.29 -6.77
C SER A 92 -13.31 -0.54 -8.10
N CYS A 93 -12.99 0.77 -8.09
CA CYS A 93 -12.57 1.47 -9.30
C CYS A 93 -11.32 0.79 -9.90
N LYS A 94 -11.37 0.53 -11.21
CA LYS A 94 -10.31 -0.13 -12.00
C LYS A 94 -9.61 0.84 -12.95
N ASP A 95 -9.96 2.12 -12.90
CA ASP A 95 -9.36 3.15 -13.75
C ASP A 95 -7.87 3.30 -13.41
N PRO A 96 -6.99 3.50 -14.41
CA PRO A 96 -5.57 3.63 -14.17
C PRO A 96 -5.26 4.87 -13.33
N ILE A 97 -4.53 4.68 -12.23
CA ILE A 97 -4.18 5.76 -11.31
C ILE A 97 -2.98 6.53 -11.87
N SER A 98 -3.13 7.84 -12.10
CA SER A 98 -2.02 8.72 -12.50
C SER A 98 -1.21 9.18 -11.27
N CYS A 99 0.07 9.50 -11.45
CA CYS A 99 0.93 9.87 -10.31
C CYS A 99 0.58 11.23 -9.69
N PHE A 100 0.15 12.21 -10.50
CA PHE A 100 0.04 13.60 -10.07
C PHE A 100 -1.29 14.26 -10.40
N GLY A 101 -2.28 13.54 -10.93
CA GLY A 101 -3.50 14.13 -11.49
C GLY A 101 -3.62 13.73 -12.94
#